data_AF-A0A7Z9G882-F1
#
_entry.id   AF-A0A7Z9G882-F1
#
_cell.length_a   1.000
_cell.length_b   1.000
_cell.length_c   1.000
_cell.angle_alpha   90.00
_cell.angle_beta   90.00
_cell.angle_gamma   90.00
#
_symmetry.space_group_name_H-M   'P 1'
#
loop_
_entity.id
_entity.type
_entity.pdbx_description
1 polymer ?
#
loop_
_entity_poly.entity_id
_entity_poly.type
_entity_poly.pdbx_seq_one_letter_code
_entity_poly.pdbx_strand_id
1 'polypeptide(L)' 'MRYAEEAETGICHINSPTMGGEAHFPFGGMKSTGIGGREMNEEAMEFFTEIKTVYFDYTGTGREGNTY' A
#
# COMPACT_ATOMS: atom_id res chain seq x y z
N MET A 1 -18.66 15.42 -6.07
CA MET A 1 -19.67 14.44 -5.62
C MET A 1 -19.73 14.47 -4.10
N ARG A 2 -20.61 15.30 -3.50
CA ARG A 2 -20.57 15.62 -2.06
C ARG A 2 -20.44 14.39 -1.14
N TYR A 3 -21.25 13.35 -1.36
CA TYR A 3 -21.22 12.16 -0.51
C TYR A 3 -19.90 11.37 -0.61
N ALA A 4 -19.33 11.22 -1.82
CA ALA A 4 -18.07 10.51 -2.01
C ALA A 4 -16.87 11.27 -1.39
N GLU A 5 -16.98 12.59 -1.28
CA GLU A 5 -15.96 13.45 -0.67
C GLU A 5 -16.06 13.50 0.86
N GLU A 6 -17.28 13.49 1.40
CA GLU A 6 -17.54 13.66 2.83
C GLU A 6 -17.66 12.34 3.60
N ALA A 7 -17.99 11.23 2.94
CA ALA A 7 -18.19 9.95 3.61
C ALA A 7 -16.84 9.35 4.08
N GLU A 8 -16.70 9.18 5.39
CA GLU A 8 -15.56 8.50 6.00
C GLU A 8 -15.71 6.97 5.91
N THR A 9 -15.40 6.42 4.74
CA THR A 9 -15.38 4.97 4.47
C THR A 9 -14.17 4.61 3.63
N GLY A 10 -13.67 3.36 3.78
CA GLY A 10 -12.59 2.86 2.92
C GLY A 10 -13.06 2.45 1.53
N ILE A 11 -14.35 2.13 1.37
CA ILE A 11 -14.96 1.72 0.10
C ILE A 11 -16.28 2.48 -0.07
N CYS A 12 -16.45 3.15 -1.22
CA CYS A 12 -17.65 3.90 -1.57
C CYS A 12 -18.15 3.46 -2.95
N HIS A 13 -19.36 2.90 -3.01
CA HIS A 13 -20.01 2.47 -4.24
C HIS A 13 -21.06 3.50 -4.63
N ILE A 14 -20.96 4.05 -5.84
CA ILE A 14 -21.93 5.00 -6.39
C ILE A 14 -22.79 4.28 -7.43
N ASN A 15 -24.11 4.35 -7.28
CA ASN A 15 -25.09 3.68 -8.17
C ASN A 15 -24.89 2.16 -8.31
N SER A 16 -24.29 1.51 -7.31
CA SER A 16 -24.07 0.07 -7.24
C SER A 16 -24.26 -0.43 -5.80
N PRO A 17 -24.60 -1.72 -5.59
CA PRO A 17 -24.75 -2.29 -4.25
C PRO A 17 -23.42 -2.29 -3.50
N THR A 18 -23.48 -2.31 -2.17
CA THR A 18 -22.30 -2.26 -1.29
C THR A 18 -21.46 -3.54 -1.29
N MET A 19 -22.05 -4.66 -1.72
CA MET A 19 -21.34 -5.93 -1.82
C MET A 19 -20.53 -5.98 -3.11
N GLY A 20 -19.28 -6.42 -2.97
CA GLY A 20 -18.32 -6.50 -4.06
C GLY A 20 -17.14 -5.58 -3.80
N GLY A 21 -15.96 -6.09 -4.10
CA GLY A 21 -14.71 -5.34 -4.11
C GLY A 21 -13.84 -6.02 -5.14
N GLU A 22 -13.37 -5.29 -6.14
CA GLU A 22 -12.57 -5.88 -7.20
C GLU A 22 -11.16 -6.15 -6.66
N ALA A 23 -10.65 -7.37 -6.85
CA ALA A 23 -9.42 -7.84 -6.20
C ALA A 23 -8.15 -7.02 -6.57
N HIS A 24 -8.25 -6.20 -7.61
CA HIS A 24 -7.18 -5.31 -8.04
C HIS A 24 -7.31 -3.90 -7.44
N PHE A 25 -8.21 -3.66 -6.49
CA PHE A 25 -8.21 -2.44 -5.67
C PHE A 25 -7.99 -2.77 -4.19
N PRO A 26 -7.48 -1.82 -3.40
CA PRO A 26 -7.29 -2.03 -1.97
C PRO A 26 -8.63 -2.22 -1.25
N PHE A 27 -8.70 -3.19 -0.35
CA PHE A 27 -9.85 -3.50 0.47
C PHE A 27 -9.62 -3.05 1.92
N GLY A 28 -10.64 -2.46 2.56
CA GLY A 28 -10.60 -2.19 3.99
C GLY A 28 -11.57 -1.11 4.45
N GLY A 29 -11.77 -1.02 5.77
CA GLY A 29 -12.67 -0.07 6.41
C GLY A 29 -11.99 1.17 7.01
N MET A 30 -12.78 2.03 7.63
CA MET A 30 -12.30 3.17 8.43
C MET A 30 -12.99 3.14 9.80
N LYS A 31 -12.53 3.95 10.75
CA LYS A 31 -13.10 4.01 12.11
C LYS A 31 -12.99 2.64 12.79
N SER A 32 -14.07 2.14 13.37
CA SER A 32 -14.08 0.86 14.09
C SER A 32 -13.99 -0.37 13.19
N THR A 33 -13.98 -0.22 11.86
CA THR A 33 -13.89 -1.35 10.91
C THR A 33 -12.52 -1.51 10.28
N GLY A 34 -11.50 -0.78 10.75
CA GLY A 34 -10.11 -0.94 10.31
C GLY A 34 -9.13 -0.52 11.42
N ILE A 35 -7.96 -1.15 11.45
CA ILE A 35 -6.91 -0.89 12.47
C ILE A 35 -5.56 -0.50 11.88
N GLY A 36 -5.48 -0.27 10.57
CA GLY A 36 -4.21 -0.04 9.88
C GLY A 36 -4.36 -0.05 8.37
N GLY A 37 -3.43 -0.72 7.69
CA GLY A 37 -3.33 -0.79 6.23
C GLY A 37 -4.55 -1.40 5.52
N ARG A 38 -4.43 -1.50 4.21
CA ARG A 38 -5.41 -2.13 3.34
C ARG A 38 -4.99 -3.57 3.01
N GLU A 39 -5.97 -4.39 2.68
CA GLU A 39 -5.76 -5.72 2.12
C GLU A 39 -5.84 -5.66 0.58
N MET A 40 -5.37 -6.70 -0.10
CA MET A 40 -5.38 -6.82 -1.57
C MET A 40 -4.52 -5.79 -2.33
N ASN A 41 -4.37 -6.01 -3.64
CA ASN A 41 -3.55 -5.20 -4.55
C ASN A 41 -2.09 -4.98 -4.04
N GLU A 42 -1.41 -3.97 -4.53
CA GLU A 42 -0.06 -3.53 -4.15
C GLU A 42 0.01 -3.09 -2.70
N GLU A 43 -1.09 -2.59 -2.11
CA GLU A 43 -1.11 -2.19 -0.69
C GLU A 43 -0.89 -3.37 0.26
N ALA A 44 -1.32 -4.58 -0.12
CA ALA A 44 -0.99 -5.77 0.65
C ALA A 44 0.52 -6.06 0.67
N MET A 45 1.27 -5.63 -0.35
CA MET A 45 2.72 -5.85 -0.41
C MET A 45 3.44 -5.13 0.71
N GLU A 46 3.00 -3.92 1.09
CA GLU A 46 3.58 -3.20 2.23
C GLU A 46 3.43 -3.96 3.55
N PHE A 47 2.34 -4.73 3.70
CA PHE A 47 2.11 -5.53 4.90
C PHE A 47 2.91 -6.85 4.89
N PHE A 48 3.01 -7.50 3.72
CA PHE A 48 3.63 -8.82 3.61
C PHE A 48 5.11 -8.80 3.24
N THR A 49 5.68 -7.64 2.90
CA THR A 49 7.08 -7.51 2.47
C THR A 49 7.80 -6.40 3.21
N GLU A 50 9.13 -6.52 3.24
CA GLU A 50 10.02 -5.57 3.89
C GLU A 50 11.02 -5.03 2.86
N ILE A 51 11.38 -3.75 2.96
CA ILE A 51 12.34 -3.13 2.06
C ILE A 51 13.76 -3.58 2.42
N LYS A 52 14.48 -4.12 1.44
CA LYS A 52 15.90 -4.46 1.55
C LYS A 52 16.72 -3.75 0.48
N THR A 53 17.59 -2.84 0.90
CA THR A 53 18.54 -2.17 0.02
C THR A 53 19.85 -2.95 -0.08
N VAL A 54 20.31 -3.24 -1.30
CA VAL A 54 21.55 -3.97 -1.57
C VAL A 54 22.42 -3.15 -2.50
N TYR A 55 23.69 -2.97 -2.14
CA TYR A 55 24.70 -2.34 -2.98
C TYR A 55 25.64 -3.42 -3.53
N PHE A 56 25.85 -3.40 -4.84
CA PHE A 56 26.84 -4.25 -5.50
C PHE A 56 28.05 -3.41 -5.89
N ASP A 57 29.24 -3.86 -5.51
CA ASP A 57 30.52 -3.30 -5.92
C ASP A 57 31.20 -4.29 -6.87
N TYR A 58 31.45 -3.86 -8.10
CA TYR A 58 32.07 -4.67 -9.16
C TYR A 58 33.50 -4.22 -9.49
N THR A 59 34.09 -3.33 -8.70
CA THR A 59 35.42 -2.75 -8.98
C THR A 59 36.56 -3.76 -8.81
N GLY A 60 36.33 -4.87 -8.09
CA GLY A 60 37.31 -5.94 -7.89
C GLY A 60 38.49 -5.56 -6.99
N THR A 61 38.47 -4.35 -6.42
CA THR A 61 39.46 -3.83 -5.48
C THR A 61 38.76 -3.38 -4.20
N GLY A 62 39.51 -3.25 -3.10
CA GLY A 62 38.96 -2.66 -1.88
C GLY A 62 38.51 -1.21 -2.14
N ARG A 63 37.45 -0.76 -1.49
CA ARG A 63 37.01 0.64 -1.56
C ARG A 63 38.10 1.54 -0.97
N GLU A 64 38.83 2.28 -1.80
CA GLU A 64 39.93 3.16 -1.37
C GLU A 64 39.48 4.61 -1.11
N GLY A 65 38.24 4.95 -1.49
CA GLY A 65 37.67 6.28 -1.30
C GLY A 65 36.98 6.45 0.05
N ASN A 66 37.33 7.50 0.79
CA ASN A 66 36.68 7.88 2.04
C ASN A 66 35.42 8.73 1.77
N THR A 67 34.49 8.21 0.96
CA THR A 67 33.21 8.87 0.68
C THR A 67 32.09 8.18 1.44
N TYR A 68 31.91 8.63 2.67
CA TYR A 68 30.63 9.04 3.25
C TYR A 68 30.85 10.41 3.90
#